data_AF-A0A2G6ESK3-F1
#
_entry.id   AF-A0A2G6ESK3-F1
#
_cell.length_a   1.000
_cell.length_b   1.000
_cell.length_c   1.000
_cell.angle_alpha   90.00
_cell.angle_beta   90.00
_cell.angle_gamma   90.00
#
_symmetry.space_group_name_H-M   'P 1'
#
loop_
_entity.id
_entity.type
_entity.pdbx_description
1 polymer ?
#
loop_
_entity_poly.entity_id
_entity_poly.type
_entity_poly.pdbx_seq_one_letter_code
_entity_poly.pdbx_strand_id
1 'polypeptide(L)'
;MKNAKELIDYATKAPSGHNSQPWKFTIEENTIAIHPDFSCALPVVDPDYRELFISLGCAAQNICIAAAHFAYQCHWQIKQNPQGGHTIVTTFNENHSIAKERLFAFIDKRQTNRSTYTGKSVDNKIVAELQTIADDNHIGIYAFQNGEAHFQTLKAAILEGNAIQMNDAEFKKELLAWIRFNQREVNKLQNGLTY
;
A
#
# COMPACT_ATOMS: atom_id res chain seq x y z
N MET A 1 -7.01 -13.66 -19.28
CA MET A 1 -8.34 -13.28 -18.74
C MET A 1 -8.76 -11.93 -19.30
N LYS A 2 -10.06 -11.67 -19.43
CA LYS A 2 -10.58 -10.49 -20.16
C LYS A 2 -10.25 -9.15 -19.48
N ASN A 3 -10.24 -9.11 -18.14
CA ASN A 3 -10.10 -7.88 -17.35
C ASN A 3 -8.70 -7.65 -16.76
N ALA A 4 -7.65 -8.27 -17.31
CA ALA A 4 -6.31 -8.22 -16.71
C ALA A 4 -5.75 -6.79 -16.60
N LYS A 5 -6.02 -5.93 -17.59
CA LYS A 5 -5.53 -4.53 -17.59
C LYS A 5 -6.29 -3.68 -16.58
N GLU A 6 -7.59 -3.86 -16.45
CA GLU A 6 -8.43 -3.18 -15.47
C GLU A 6 -8.04 -3.57 -14.04
N LEU A 7 -7.74 -4.85 -13.79
CA LEU A 7 -7.22 -5.27 -12.49
C LEU A 7 -5.88 -4.59 -12.16
N ILE A 8 -4.99 -4.42 -13.15
CA ILE A 8 -3.73 -3.68 -12.95
C ILE A 8 -4.00 -2.20 -12.69
N ASP A 9 -4.96 -1.55 -13.36
CA ASP A 9 -5.33 -0.16 -13.07
C ASP A 9 -5.77 0.03 -11.61
N TYR A 10 -6.55 -0.92 -11.07
CA TYR A 10 -6.89 -0.92 -9.64
C TYR A 10 -5.68 -1.22 -8.75
N ALA A 11 -4.77 -2.10 -9.17
CA ALA A 11 -3.52 -2.38 -8.47
C ALA A 11 -2.66 -1.12 -8.31
N THR A 12 -2.54 -0.31 -9.38
CA THR A 12 -1.73 0.92 -9.38
C THR A 12 -2.26 2.02 -8.47
N LYS A 13 -3.52 1.90 -8.01
CA LYS A 13 -4.11 2.80 -7.00
C LYS A 13 -3.78 2.39 -5.57
N ALA A 14 -2.96 1.35 -5.37
CA ALA A 14 -2.45 0.99 -4.05
C ALA A 14 -1.51 2.09 -3.51
N PRO A 15 -1.44 2.29 -2.18
CA PRO A 15 -0.42 3.15 -1.59
C PRO A 15 0.97 2.52 -1.74
N SER A 16 1.99 3.37 -1.81
CA SER A 16 3.40 2.97 -1.75
C SER A 16 4.24 4.04 -1.07
N GLY A 17 5.41 3.65 -0.53
CA GLY A 17 6.39 4.58 0.06
C GLY A 17 6.72 5.69 -0.93
N HIS A 18 6.62 6.96 -0.50
CA HIS A 18 6.76 8.15 -1.36
C HIS A 18 5.93 8.15 -2.67
N ASN A 19 4.90 7.31 -2.77
CA ASN A 19 4.20 7.02 -4.03
C ASN A 19 5.16 6.56 -5.15
N SER A 20 6.18 5.76 -4.80
CA SER A 20 7.20 5.26 -5.72
C SER A 20 6.71 4.18 -6.67
N GLN A 21 5.60 3.53 -6.34
CA GLN A 21 4.94 2.49 -7.14
C GLN A 21 5.92 1.38 -7.58
N PRO A 22 6.54 0.67 -6.63
CA PRO A 22 7.72 -0.16 -6.90
C PRO A 22 7.35 -1.55 -7.45
N TRP A 23 6.41 -1.61 -8.38
CA TRP A 23 5.86 -2.86 -8.93
C TRP A 23 5.98 -2.93 -10.45
N LYS A 24 6.25 -4.15 -10.93
CA LYS A 24 6.14 -4.53 -12.34
C LYS A 24 5.16 -5.70 -12.45
N PHE A 25 4.29 -5.67 -13.46
CA PHE A 25 3.28 -6.69 -13.65
C PHE A 25 3.58 -7.56 -14.86
N THR A 26 3.44 -8.87 -14.71
CA THR A 26 3.40 -9.83 -15.82
C THR A 26 2.01 -10.46 -15.87
N ILE A 27 1.40 -10.46 -17.06
CA ILE A 27 0.09 -11.07 -17.31
C ILE A 27 0.30 -12.39 -18.05
N GLU A 28 -0.29 -13.46 -17.54
CA GLU A 28 -0.44 -14.72 -18.27
C GLU A 28 -1.94 -15.05 -18.42
N GLU A 29 -2.27 -16.26 -18.86
CA GLU A 29 -3.64 -16.62 -19.22
C GLU A 29 -4.65 -16.36 -18.09
N ASN A 30 -4.37 -16.81 -16.87
CA ASN A 30 -5.25 -16.64 -15.71
C ASN A 30 -4.49 -16.17 -14.47
N THR A 31 -3.34 -15.52 -14.66
CA THR A 31 -2.51 -15.03 -13.56
C THR A 31 -1.98 -13.63 -13.80
N ILE A 32 -1.82 -12.88 -12.71
CA ILE A 32 -1.05 -11.64 -12.68
C ILE A 32 0.06 -11.82 -11.62
N ALA A 33 1.30 -11.69 -12.05
CA ALA A 33 2.47 -11.68 -11.18
C ALA A 33 2.92 -10.24 -10.91
N ILE A 34 3.20 -9.93 -9.65
CA ILE A 34 3.72 -8.64 -9.18
C ILE A 34 5.17 -8.84 -8.76
N HIS A 35 6.08 -8.27 -9.54
CA HIS A 35 7.52 -8.29 -9.30
C HIS A 35 7.96 -7.00 -8.63
N PRO A 36 8.91 -7.05 -7.68
CA PRO A 36 9.50 -5.84 -7.11
C PRO A 36 10.30 -5.10 -8.17
N ASP A 37 10.10 -3.79 -8.26
CA ASP A 37 10.92 -2.89 -9.08
C ASP A 37 11.92 -2.14 -8.20
N PHE A 38 13.10 -2.73 -8.01
CA PHE A 38 14.17 -2.14 -7.21
C PHE A 38 14.73 -0.83 -7.81
N SER A 39 14.41 -0.48 -9.07
CA SER A 39 14.76 0.84 -9.61
C SER A 39 13.94 1.98 -9.00
N CYS A 40 12.81 1.65 -8.35
CA CYS A 40 11.95 2.57 -7.59
C CYS A 40 12.13 2.40 -6.07
N ALA A 41 13.17 1.69 -5.63
CA ALA A 41 13.45 1.52 -4.21
C ALA A 41 13.83 2.85 -3.54
N LEU A 42 13.67 2.87 -2.22
CA LEU A 42 13.98 4.02 -1.38
C LEU A 42 15.10 3.63 -0.39
N PRO A 43 16.35 3.48 -0.85
CA PRO A 43 17.42 2.89 -0.04
C PRO A 43 17.77 3.66 1.23
N VAL A 44 17.41 4.95 1.35
CA VAL A 44 17.67 5.71 2.58
C VAL A 44 16.57 5.49 3.62
N VAL A 45 15.29 5.65 3.24
CA VAL A 45 14.16 5.46 4.17
C VAL A 45 13.76 3.99 4.38
N ASP A 46 14.00 3.13 3.40
CA ASP A 46 13.65 1.70 3.38
C ASP A 46 14.84 0.83 2.91
N PRO A 47 15.97 0.82 3.64
CA PRO A 47 17.19 0.12 3.23
C PRO A 47 17.03 -1.39 3.09
N ASP A 48 16.08 -1.99 3.83
CA ASP A 48 15.80 -3.42 3.83
C ASP A 48 14.65 -3.82 2.88
N TYR A 49 14.13 -2.87 2.09
CA TYR A 49 13.02 -3.06 1.14
C TYR A 49 11.70 -3.54 1.79
N ARG A 50 11.53 -3.30 3.09
CA ARG A 50 10.35 -3.73 3.84
C ARG A 50 9.10 -3.00 3.33
N GLU A 51 9.17 -1.68 3.18
CA GLU A 51 8.05 -0.87 2.69
C GLU A 51 7.76 -1.12 1.22
N LEU A 52 8.80 -1.42 0.44
CA LEU A 52 8.66 -1.88 -0.94
C LEU A 52 7.75 -3.13 -1.01
N PHE A 53 8.04 -4.18 -0.24
CA PHE A 53 7.23 -5.39 -0.26
C PHE A 53 5.83 -5.20 0.34
N ILE A 54 5.67 -4.33 1.35
CA ILE A 54 4.35 -3.92 1.85
C ILE A 54 3.54 -3.28 0.71
N SER A 55 4.17 -2.41 -0.09
CA SER A 55 3.52 -1.75 -1.23
C SER A 55 3.03 -2.76 -2.28
N LEU A 56 3.83 -3.81 -2.57
CA LEU A 56 3.41 -4.92 -3.44
C LEU A 56 2.20 -5.67 -2.88
N GLY A 57 2.19 -5.93 -1.57
CA GLY A 57 1.05 -6.55 -0.88
C GLY A 57 -0.23 -5.72 -1.00
N CYS A 58 -0.13 -4.40 -0.88
CA CYS A 58 -1.25 -3.51 -1.11
C CYS A 58 -1.78 -3.58 -2.56
N ALA A 59 -0.88 -3.62 -3.55
CA ALA A 59 -1.26 -3.79 -4.96
C ALA A 59 -1.97 -5.14 -5.20
N ALA A 60 -1.47 -6.23 -4.62
CA ALA A 60 -2.09 -7.55 -4.67
C ALA A 60 -3.50 -7.56 -4.04
N GLN A 61 -3.67 -6.90 -2.91
CA GLN A 61 -4.97 -6.81 -2.25
C GLN A 61 -5.98 -6.01 -3.10
N ASN A 62 -5.57 -4.91 -3.73
CA ASN A 62 -6.42 -4.18 -4.67
C ASN A 62 -6.85 -5.06 -5.85
N ILE A 63 -5.95 -5.88 -6.40
CA ILE A 63 -6.27 -6.85 -7.45
C ILE A 63 -7.35 -7.81 -6.98
N CYS A 64 -7.20 -8.41 -5.79
CA CYS A 64 -8.19 -9.38 -5.30
C CYS A 64 -9.55 -8.73 -4.97
N ILE A 65 -9.57 -7.50 -4.44
CA ILE A 65 -10.81 -6.73 -4.25
C ILE A 65 -11.50 -6.47 -5.59
N ALA A 66 -10.74 -6.04 -6.60
CA ALA A 66 -11.28 -5.77 -7.94
C ALA A 66 -11.70 -7.05 -8.68
N ALA A 67 -11.03 -8.17 -8.48
CA ALA A 67 -11.37 -9.44 -9.10
C ALA A 67 -12.82 -9.87 -8.81
N ALA A 68 -13.27 -9.73 -7.55
CA ALA A 68 -14.64 -10.04 -7.17
C ALA A 68 -15.68 -9.18 -7.91
N HIS A 69 -15.35 -7.92 -8.23
CA HIS A 69 -16.21 -7.06 -9.04
C HIS A 69 -16.42 -7.59 -10.47
N PHE A 70 -15.38 -8.19 -11.04
CA PHE A 70 -15.37 -8.77 -12.38
C PHE A 70 -15.75 -10.26 -12.41
N ALA A 71 -16.40 -10.78 -11.34
CA ALA A 71 -16.79 -12.18 -11.22
C ALA A 71 -15.63 -13.18 -11.28
N TYR A 72 -14.47 -12.81 -10.73
CA TYR A 72 -13.33 -13.69 -10.54
C TYR A 72 -13.08 -13.96 -9.06
N GLN A 73 -12.89 -15.22 -8.70
CA GLN A 73 -12.29 -15.61 -7.43
C GLN A 73 -10.76 -15.47 -7.54
N CYS A 74 -10.17 -14.67 -6.66
CA CYS A 74 -8.74 -14.41 -6.58
C CYS A 74 -8.09 -15.33 -5.54
N HIS A 75 -7.01 -16.00 -5.91
CA HIS A 75 -6.10 -16.64 -4.96
C HIS A 75 -4.71 -16.06 -5.17
N TRP A 76 -3.99 -15.75 -4.09
CA TRP A 76 -2.63 -15.22 -4.16
C TRP A 76 -1.66 -16.08 -3.36
N GLN A 77 -0.41 -16.08 -3.81
CA GLN A 77 0.69 -16.74 -3.14
C GLN A 77 2.00 -15.98 -3.38
N ILE A 78 2.94 -16.08 -2.45
CA ILE A 78 4.30 -15.59 -2.65
C ILE A 78 5.12 -16.74 -3.25
N LYS A 79 5.73 -16.50 -4.40
CA LYS A 79 6.67 -17.43 -5.03
C LYS A 79 8.09 -16.89 -4.92
N GLN A 80 9.03 -17.77 -4.57
CA GLN A 80 10.45 -17.48 -4.69
C GLN A 80 10.91 -17.82 -6.11
N ASN A 81 11.60 -16.89 -6.76
CA ASN A 81 12.22 -17.14 -8.05
C ASN A 81 13.56 -17.90 -7.87
N PRO A 82 14.08 -18.56 -8.92
CA PRO A 82 15.33 -19.31 -8.84
C PRO A 82 16.54 -18.49 -8.41
N GLN A 83 16.49 -17.16 -8.59
CA GLN A 83 17.54 -16.21 -8.23
C GLN A 83 17.41 -15.72 -6.77
N GLY A 84 16.45 -16.25 -6.00
CA GLY A 84 16.25 -15.96 -4.58
C GLY A 84 15.29 -14.80 -4.26
N GLY A 85 14.80 -14.08 -5.27
CA GLY A 85 13.83 -12.99 -5.08
C GLY A 85 12.39 -13.48 -4.91
N HIS A 86 11.51 -12.62 -4.38
CA HIS A 86 10.10 -12.94 -4.16
C HIS A 86 9.19 -12.22 -5.15
N THR A 87 8.09 -12.86 -5.53
CA THR A 87 7.05 -12.33 -6.43
C THR A 87 5.70 -12.74 -5.88
N ILE A 88 4.73 -11.83 -5.91
CA ILE A 88 3.34 -12.17 -5.55
C ILE A 88 2.64 -12.63 -6.82
N VAL A 89 2.09 -13.84 -6.83
CA VAL A 89 1.33 -14.37 -7.96
C VAL A 89 -0.12 -14.51 -7.57
N THR A 90 -0.98 -13.82 -8.31
CA THR A 90 -2.43 -13.95 -8.22
C THR A 90 -2.95 -14.85 -9.34
N THR A 91 -3.87 -15.75 -9.02
CA THR A 91 -4.54 -16.66 -9.95
C THR A 91 -6.04 -16.44 -9.87
N PHE A 92 -6.70 -16.47 -11.03
CA PHE A 92 -8.12 -16.12 -11.16
C PHE A 92 -8.91 -17.30 -11.71
N ASN A 93 -10.04 -17.58 -11.07
CA ASN A 93 -11.05 -18.51 -11.57
C ASN A 93 -12.36 -17.77 -11.75
N GLU A 94 -13.05 -17.98 -12.87
CA GLU A 94 -14.39 -17.40 -13.07
C GLU A 94 -15.37 -17.94 -12.03
N ASN A 95 -16.07 -17.02 -11.37
CA ASN A 95 -17.07 -17.34 -10.37
C ASN A 95 -18.16 -16.26 -10.37
N HIS A 96 -19.22 -16.47 -11.16
CA HIS A 96 -20.37 -15.55 -11.25
C HIS A 96 -21.24 -15.51 -9.98
N SER A 97 -21.03 -16.44 -9.05
CA SER A 97 -21.72 -16.46 -7.76
C SER A 97 -20.98 -15.71 -6.66
N ILE A 98 -19.77 -15.22 -6.93
CA ILE A 98 -18.98 -14.48 -5.94
C ILE A 98 -19.71 -13.21 -5.53
N ALA A 99 -19.79 -12.98 -4.22
CA ALA A 99 -20.33 -11.73 -3.70
C ALA A 99 -19.40 -10.57 -4.12
N LYS A 100 -19.98 -9.45 -4.55
CA LYS A 100 -19.20 -8.25 -4.85
C LYS A 100 -18.55 -7.72 -3.57
N GLU A 101 -17.26 -7.45 -3.63
CA GLU A 101 -16.52 -6.87 -2.51
C GLU A 101 -16.95 -5.41 -2.30
N ARG A 102 -17.42 -5.09 -1.09
CA ARG A 102 -17.92 -3.74 -0.74
C ARG A 102 -16.80 -2.70 -0.82
N LEU A 103 -15.56 -3.12 -0.54
CA LEU A 103 -14.39 -2.24 -0.57
C LEU A 103 -13.99 -1.79 -1.97
N PHE A 104 -14.49 -2.43 -3.04
CA PHE A 104 -14.16 -2.07 -4.42
C PHE A 104 -14.40 -0.59 -4.73
N ALA A 105 -15.56 -0.05 -4.33
CA ALA A 105 -15.92 1.35 -4.57
C ALA A 105 -15.06 2.37 -3.81
N PHE A 106 -14.19 1.90 -2.90
CA PHE A 106 -13.29 2.74 -2.12
C PHE A 106 -11.86 2.78 -2.66
N ILE A 107 -11.49 1.90 -3.62
CA ILE A 107 -10.16 1.96 -4.25
C ILE A 107 -9.94 3.33 -4.90
N ASP A 108 -10.94 3.85 -5.62
CA ASP A 108 -10.87 5.15 -6.30
C ASP A 108 -11.04 6.36 -5.35
N LYS A 109 -11.51 6.14 -4.12
CA LYS A 109 -11.81 7.21 -3.15
C LYS A 109 -10.73 7.39 -2.10
N ARG A 110 -9.96 6.33 -1.82
CA ARG A 110 -8.95 6.32 -0.77
C ARG A 110 -7.82 7.26 -1.14
N GLN A 111 -7.41 8.09 -0.17
CA GLN A 111 -6.27 8.99 -0.29
C GLN A 111 -5.52 9.07 1.04
N THR A 112 -4.23 9.39 0.98
CA THR A 112 -3.46 9.74 2.17
C THR A 112 -3.74 11.20 2.53
N ASN A 113 -4.51 11.41 3.60
CA ASN A 113 -4.78 12.75 4.12
C ASN A 113 -3.72 13.11 5.17
N ARG A 114 -2.96 14.18 4.93
CA ARG A 114 -1.93 14.69 5.87
C ARG A 114 -2.37 15.97 6.60
N SER A 115 -3.60 16.42 6.38
CA SER A 115 -4.16 17.59 7.06
C SER A 115 -4.46 17.29 8.53
N THR A 116 -4.53 18.34 9.34
CA THR A 116 -4.96 18.23 10.73
C THR A 116 -6.39 17.68 10.81
N TYR A 117 -6.56 16.58 11.52
CA TYR A 117 -7.87 15.99 11.79
C TYR A 117 -8.66 16.83 12.80
N THR A 118 -9.99 16.67 12.81
CA THR A 118 -10.92 17.46 13.64
C THR A 118 -10.80 17.21 15.15
N GLY A 119 -10.04 16.21 15.58
CA GLY A 119 -9.93 15.81 16.99
C GLY A 119 -11.14 15.04 17.53
N LYS A 120 -12.17 14.77 16.71
CA LYS A 120 -13.30 13.92 17.10
C LYS A 120 -12.83 12.49 17.32
N SER A 121 -13.18 11.92 18.47
CA SER A 121 -12.93 10.51 18.76
C SER A 121 -13.69 9.61 17.81
N VAL A 122 -13.06 8.49 17.42
CA VAL A 122 -13.72 7.39 16.73
C VAL A 122 -14.56 6.62 17.75
N ASP A 123 -15.73 6.12 17.35
CA ASP A 123 -16.55 5.27 18.22
C ASP A 123 -15.76 4.03 18.64
N ASN A 124 -15.74 3.74 19.94
CA ASN A 124 -15.05 2.58 20.51
C ASN A 124 -15.55 1.25 19.91
N LYS A 125 -16.80 1.19 19.44
CA LYS A 125 -17.32 0.01 18.73
C LYS A 125 -16.57 -0.22 17.42
N ILE A 126 -16.35 0.83 16.64
CA ILE A 126 -15.58 0.75 15.39
C ILE A 126 -14.15 0.34 15.68
N VAL A 127 -13.53 0.91 16.73
CA VAL A 127 -12.16 0.54 17.12
C VAL A 127 -12.09 -0.94 17.50
N ALA A 128 -13.02 -1.43 18.32
CA ALA A 128 -13.09 -2.83 18.71
C ALA A 128 -13.29 -3.76 17.49
N GLU A 129 -14.17 -3.40 16.56
CA GLU A 129 -14.39 -4.12 15.30
C GLU A 129 -13.13 -4.18 14.42
N LEU A 130 -12.32 -3.11 14.38
CA LEU A 130 -11.04 -3.15 13.65
C LEU A 130 -10.03 -4.06 14.32
N GLN A 131 -10.00 -4.10 15.66
CA GLN A 131 -9.06 -4.93 16.40
C GLN A 131 -9.31 -6.43 16.22
N THR A 132 -10.55 -6.87 15.94
CA THR A 132 -10.84 -8.29 15.67
C THR A 132 -10.32 -8.78 14.32
N ILE A 133 -10.01 -7.88 13.36
CA ILE A 133 -9.45 -8.25 12.04
C ILE A 133 -8.02 -8.81 12.16
N ALA A 134 -7.33 -8.46 13.26
CA ALA A 134 -5.93 -8.76 13.51
C ALA A 134 -5.67 -10.24 13.85
N ASP A 135 -6.61 -10.92 14.51
CA ASP A 135 -6.31 -12.15 15.23
C ASP A 135 -5.99 -13.37 14.34
N ASP A 136 -6.36 -13.35 13.05
CA ASP A 136 -6.16 -14.48 12.12
C ASP A 136 -5.01 -14.31 11.11
N ASN A 137 -4.35 -13.14 11.04
CA ASN A 137 -3.55 -12.75 9.87
C ASN A 137 -2.06 -12.42 10.12
N HIS A 138 -1.47 -12.83 11.25
CA HIS A 138 -0.11 -12.41 11.65
C HIS A 138 0.09 -10.88 11.74
N ILE A 139 -0.99 -10.11 11.82
CA ILE A 139 -0.98 -8.64 11.84
C ILE A 139 -1.73 -8.20 13.09
N GLY A 140 -1.10 -7.39 13.96
CA GLY A 140 -1.76 -6.78 15.12
C GLY A 140 -2.31 -5.39 14.81
N ILE A 141 -3.54 -5.08 15.26
CA ILE A 141 -4.10 -3.72 15.22
C ILE A 141 -4.19 -3.17 16.65
N TYR A 142 -3.46 -2.08 16.91
CA TYR A 142 -3.40 -1.43 18.22
C TYR A 142 -3.89 0.02 18.09
N ALA A 143 -4.81 0.42 18.97
CA ALA A 143 -5.34 1.77 19.02
C ALA A 143 -4.94 2.46 20.32
N PHE A 144 -4.46 3.69 20.23
CA PHE A 144 -4.00 4.49 21.37
C PHE A 144 -4.75 5.82 21.39
N GLN A 145 -5.50 6.08 22.46
CA GLN A 145 -6.32 7.28 22.55
C GLN A 145 -5.45 8.51 22.81
N ASN A 146 -5.73 9.61 22.11
CA ASN A 146 -5.05 10.88 22.31
C ASN A 146 -5.21 11.35 23.76
N GLY A 147 -4.08 11.64 24.42
CA GLY A 147 -4.03 12.04 25.82
C GLY A 147 -3.53 10.94 26.77
N GLU A 148 -3.55 9.67 26.36
CA GLU A 148 -3.07 8.56 27.19
C GLU A 148 -1.54 8.41 27.17
N ALA A 149 -0.99 7.73 28.19
CA ALA A 149 0.45 7.57 28.36
C ALA A 149 1.14 6.89 27.15
N HIS A 150 0.55 5.82 26.62
CA HIS A 150 1.08 5.13 25.43
C HIS A 150 1.04 6.02 24.19
N PHE A 151 -0.03 6.81 24.02
CA PHE A 151 -0.11 7.77 22.93
C PHE A 151 1.00 8.83 23.03
N GLN A 152 1.26 9.38 24.23
CA GLN A 152 2.36 10.35 24.41
C GLN A 152 3.72 9.73 24.13
N THR A 153 3.92 8.46 24.52
CA THR A 153 5.17 7.73 24.24
C THR A 153 5.39 7.56 22.74
N LEU A 154 4.38 7.09 22.01
CA LEU A 154 4.45 6.95 20.55
C LEU A 154 4.64 8.30 19.85
N LYS A 155 3.92 9.33 20.29
CA LYS A 155 4.08 10.69 19.75
C LYS A 155 5.51 11.20 19.91
N ALA A 156 6.12 11.02 21.09
CA ALA A 156 7.49 11.42 21.34
C ALA A 156 8.48 10.69 20.43
N ALA A 157 8.35 9.36 20.29
CA ALA A 157 9.20 8.55 19.43
C ALA A 157 9.06 8.93 17.94
N ILE A 158 7.84 9.18 17.47
CA ILE A 158 7.59 9.63 16.09
C ILE A 158 8.24 11.00 15.83
N LEU A 159 8.12 11.94 16.78
CA LEU A 159 8.74 13.26 16.64
C LEU A 159 10.27 13.18 16.64
N GLU A 160 10.86 12.34 17.48
CA GLU A 160 12.30 12.09 17.52
C GLU A 160 12.79 11.47 16.21
N GLY A 161 12.15 10.40 15.74
CA GLY A 161 12.50 9.75 14.47
C GLY A 161 12.41 10.71 13.28
N ASN A 162 11.36 11.54 13.23
CA ASN A 162 11.23 12.58 12.21
C ASN A 162 12.34 13.64 12.32
N ALA A 163 12.71 14.05 13.53
CA ALA A 163 13.82 15.01 13.72
C ALA A 163 15.16 14.43 13.26
N ILE A 164 15.42 13.15 13.51
CA ILE A 164 16.62 12.45 13.02
C ILE A 164 16.63 12.44 11.48
N GLN A 165 15.54 11.98 10.85
CA GLN A 165 15.42 11.94 9.39
C GLN A 165 15.60 13.32 8.75
N MET A 166 14.94 14.35 9.28
CA MET A 166 15.03 15.72 8.73
C MET A 166 16.43 16.36 8.91
N ASN A 167 17.24 15.86 9.83
CA ASN A 167 18.63 16.26 10.00
C ASN A 167 19.61 15.47 9.11
N ASP A 168 19.18 14.34 8.54
CA ASP A 168 19.98 13.55 7.59
C ASP A 168 19.93 14.16 6.16
N ALA A 169 21.11 14.43 5.60
CA ALA A 169 21.26 15.00 4.27
C ALA A 169 20.85 14.03 3.15
N GLU A 170 21.16 12.74 3.27
CA GLU A 170 20.79 11.75 2.25
C GLU A 170 19.29 11.47 2.29
N PHE A 171 18.67 11.45 3.48
CA PHE A 171 17.21 11.34 3.60
C PHE A 171 16.52 12.51 2.89
N LYS A 172 16.95 13.74 3.17
CA LYS A 172 16.38 14.94 2.51
C LYS A 172 16.55 14.90 1.00
N LYS A 173 17.70 14.46 0.52
CA LYS A 173 17.98 14.33 -0.91
C LYS A 173 17.06 13.28 -1.56
N GLU A 174 16.89 12.12 -0.94
CA GLU A 174 15.94 11.10 -1.40
C GLU A 174 14.51 11.64 -1.41
N LEU A 175 14.04 12.22 -0.30
CA LEU A 175 12.69 12.80 -0.19
C LEU A 175 12.43 13.85 -1.27
N LEU A 176 13.37 14.79 -1.49
CA LEU A 176 13.25 15.82 -2.51
C LEU A 176 13.19 15.24 -3.93
N ALA A 177 13.90 14.15 -4.21
CA ALA A 177 13.84 13.47 -5.51
C ALA A 177 12.46 12.83 -5.77
N TRP A 178 11.68 12.55 -4.72
CA TRP A 178 10.34 11.98 -4.81
C TRP A 178 9.21 12.99 -4.67
N ILE A 179 9.48 14.27 -4.45
CA ILE A 179 8.47 15.33 -4.50
C ILE A 179 8.26 15.77 -5.96
N ARG A 180 7.00 16.05 -6.31
CA ARG A 180 6.60 16.67 -7.58
C ARG A 180 6.18 18.10 -7.29
N PHE A 181 6.97 19.06 -7.74
CA PHE A 181 6.82 20.47 -7.40
C PHE A 181 5.82 21.21 -8.30
N ASN A 182 5.41 20.61 -9.42
CA ASN A 182 4.50 21.23 -10.37
C ASN A 182 3.70 20.19 -11.17
N GLN A 183 2.60 20.65 -11.79
CA GLN A 183 1.70 19.79 -12.57
C GLN A 183 2.40 19.10 -13.75
N ARG A 184 3.44 19.72 -14.33
CA ARG A 184 4.21 19.12 -15.43
C ARG A 184 4.96 17.88 -14.97
N GLU A 185 5.59 17.94 -13.79
CA GLU A 185 6.25 16.78 -13.18
C GLU A 185 5.26 15.69 -12.81
N VAL A 186 4.12 16.06 -12.20
CA VAL A 186 3.03 15.12 -11.90
C VAL A 186 2.59 14.39 -13.17
N ASN A 187 2.27 15.14 -14.22
CA ASN A 187 1.76 14.57 -15.47
C ASN A 187 2.79 13.70 -16.19
N LYS A 188 4.08 14.07 -16.13
CA LYS A 188 5.15 13.36 -16.81
C LYS A 188 5.57 12.08 -16.08
N LEU A 189 5.73 12.16 -14.76
CA LEU A 189 6.31 11.08 -13.96
C LEU A 189 5.24 10.15 -13.38
N GLN A 190 4.02 10.65 -13.16
CA GLN A 190 2.88 9.87 -12.64
C GLN A 190 3.19 9.10 -11.34
N ASN A 191 4.17 9.58 -10.57
CA ASN A 191 4.63 9.02 -9.31
C ASN A 191 5.13 10.13 -8.38
N GLY A 192 5.56 9.77 -7.17
CA GLY A 192 6.04 10.75 -6.21
C GLY A 192 4.93 11.46 -5.44
N LEU A 193 5.33 12.18 -4.40
CA LEU A 193 4.45 12.97 -3.55
C LEU A 193 4.08 14.28 -4.25
N THR A 194 2.78 14.59 -4.26
CA THR A 194 2.26 15.84 -4.81
C THR A 194 1.88 16.79 -3.68
N TYR A 195 2.02 18.09 -3.95
CA TYR A 195 1.47 19.16 -3.11
C TYR A 195 -0.03 19.34 -3.36
#